data_AF-A0A2V0PLG6-F1
#
_entry.id   AF-A0A2V0PLG6-F1
#
_cell.length_a   1.000
_cell.length_b   1.000
_cell.length_c   1.000
_cell.angle_alpha   90.00
_cell.angle_beta   90.00
_cell.angle_gamma   90.00
#
_symmetry.space_group_name_H-M   'P 1'
#
loop_
_entity.id
_entity.type
_entity.pdbx_description
1 polymer ?
#
loop_
_entity_poly.entity_id
_entity_poly.type
_entity_poly.pdbx_seq_one_letter_code
_entity_poly.pdbx_strand_id
1 'polypeptide(L)'
;MAFSRFFVSLMMLGQLAVAGLIIGLTAAKLNKVSVGFDASKLSASVSDTCLLGTGPNDVNLCYAAYGFAGVSVLATAALSLLMCCTCNLCGLGFLLDVVFSLVGTAWWAMAGVLFNYYTQQPQIAALPQAEIRKWIVLLCWIGCGCFGTALLINLYRMLARCCSCCGGGSSRRDVESGGGCCGGGGHPTAAVYAPSYGPPVGYPPRRGDKQFIAY
;
A
#
# COMPACT_ATOMS: atom_id res chain seq x y z
N MET A 1 6.29 -12.51 11.56
CA MET A 1 6.03 -11.06 11.27
C MET A 1 6.99 -10.43 10.26
N ALA A 2 8.26 -10.84 10.18
CA ALA A 2 9.23 -10.25 9.24
C ALA A 2 8.82 -10.34 7.75
N PHE A 3 8.30 -11.50 7.32
CA PHE A 3 7.87 -11.72 5.93
C PHE A 3 6.80 -10.73 5.44
N SER A 4 5.85 -10.37 6.31
CA SER A 4 4.80 -9.38 6.02
C SER A 4 5.38 -8.00 5.72
N ARG A 5 6.35 -7.55 6.52
CA ARG A 5 6.95 -6.22 6.36
C ARG A 5 7.79 -6.15 5.10
N PHE A 6 8.54 -7.23 4.84
CA PHE A 6 9.31 -7.36 3.60
C PHE A 6 8.41 -7.30 2.36
N PHE A 7 7.30 -8.06 2.35
CA PHE A 7 6.39 -8.10 1.21
C PHE A 7 5.73 -6.74 0.93
N VAL A 8 5.26 -6.03 1.97
CA VAL A 8 4.69 -4.69 1.83
C VAL A 8 5.72 -3.70 1.29
N SER A 9 6.95 -3.74 1.81
CA SER A 9 8.03 -2.88 1.33
C SER A 9 8.38 -3.15 -0.14
N LEU A 10 8.38 -4.42 -0.55
CA LEU A 10 8.63 -4.83 -1.92
C LEU A 10 7.51 -4.37 -2.86
N MET A 11 6.25 -4.43 -2.42
CA MET A 11 5.11 -3.90 -3.18
C MET A 11 5.20 -2.37 -3.39
N MET A 12 5.59 -1.62 -2.35
CA MET A 12 5.76 -0.17 -2.44
C MET A 12 6.88 0.22 -3.43
N LEU A 13 8.02 -0.49 -3.37
CA LEU A 13 9.09 -0.32 -4.35
C LEU A 13 8.64 -0.69 -5.76
N GLY A 14 7.84 -1.75 -5.91
CA GLY A 14 7.26 -2.16 -7.18
C GLY A 14 6.35 -1.08 -7.78
N GLN A 15 5.52 -0.42 -6.96
CA GLN A 15 4.64 0.66 -7.42
C GLN A 15 5.44 1.88 -7.91
N LEU A 16 6.48 2.26 -7.16
CA LEU A 16 7.41 3.33 -7.54
C LEU A 16 8.17 2.99 -8.82
N ALA A 17 8.63 1.74 -8.96
CA ALA A 17 9.30 1.26 -10.15
C ALA A 17 8.38 1.29 -11.38
N VAL A 18 7.14 0.80 -11.26
CA VAL A 18 6.16 0.82 -12.37
C VAL A 18 5.81 2.25 -12.78
N ALA A 19 5.53 3.13 -11.82
CA ALA A 19 5.25 4.55 -12.11
C ALA A 19 6.45 5.24 -12.77
N GLY A 20 7.66 5.02 -12.23
CA GLY A 20 8.90 5.56 -12.81
C GLY A 20 9.18 5.03 -14.21
N LEU A 21 8.86 3.76 -14.48
CA LEU A 21 9.04 3.15 -15.80
C LEU A 21 8.04 3.72 -16.82
N ILE A 22 6.79 4.00 -16.43
CA ILE A 22 5.81 4.67 -17.28
C ILE A 22 6.25 6.12 -17.58
N ILE A 23 6.73 6.86 -16.58
CA ILE A 23 7.26 8.22 -16.77
C ILE A 23 8.50 8.19 -17.66
N GLY A 24 9.42 7.25 -17.45
CA GLY A 24 10.64 7.09 -18.24
C GLY A 24 10.32 6.73 -19.70
N LEU A 25 9.40 5.79 -19.93
CA LEU A 25 8.96 5.41 -21.28
C LEU A 25 8.27 6.55 -22.00
N THR A 26 7.40 7.30 -21.31
CA THR A 26 6.73 8.46 -21.89
C THR A 26 7.72 9.60 -22.17
N ALA A 27 8.64 9.89 -21.23
CA ALA A 27 9.67 10.91 -21.39
C ALA A 27 10.68 10.60 -22.51
N ALA A 28 11.19 9.36 -22.58
CA ALA A 28 12.16 8.96 -23.61
C ALA A 28 11.57 8.98 -25.03
N LYS A 29 10.23 8.97 -25.13
CA LYS A 29 9.48 8.97 -26.39
C LYS A 29 8.84 10.31 -26.74
N LEU A 30 9.03 11.35 -25.93
CA LEU A 30 8.87 12.76 -26.32
C LEU A 30 10.05 13.18 -27.21
N ASN A 31 10.24 12.50 -28.34
CA ASN A 31 11.41 12.72 -29.21
C ASN A 31 10.98 13.28 -30.56
N LYS A 32 10.64 14.57 -30.56
CA LYS A 32 10.94 15.61 -31.56
C LYS A 32 10.01 16.78 -31.30
N VAL A 33 10.43 17.70 -30.44
CA VAL A 33 9.87 19.06 -30.46
C VAL A 33 10.49 19.76 -31.67
N SER A 34 9.89 19.61 -32.85
CA SER A 34 10.24 20.51 -33.95
C SER A 34 9.57 21.84 -33.65
N VAL A 35 10.31 22.76 -33.04
CA VAL A 35 9.90 24.16 -32.90
C VAL A 35 9.88 24.77 -34.31
N GLY A 36 8.74 24.64 -34.99
CA GLY A 36 8.44 25.40 -36.18
C GLY A 36 8.09 26.83 -35.77
N PHE A 37 9.04 27.74 -35.87
CA PHE A 37 8.78 29.16 -35.69
C PHE A 37 8.17 29.72 -36.97
N ASP A 38 6.85 29.87 -36.99
CA ASP A 38 6.15 30.52 -38.09
C ASP A 38 6.17 32.05 -37.85
N ALA A 39 7.16 32.73 -38.43
CA ALA A 39 7.36 34.17 -38.27
C ALA A 39 6.13 35.00 -38.70
N SER A 40 5.28 34.41 -39.54
CA SER A 40 4.06 35.01 -40.10
C SER A 40 2.92 35.14 -39.08
N LYS A 41 2.95 34.37 -37.97
CA LYS A 41 1.86 34.33 -36.98
C LYS A 41 2.28 34.63 -35.54
N LEU A 42 3.57 34.90 -35.27
CA LEU A 42 4.11 35.11 -33.90
C LEU A 42 3.58 34.08 -32.88
N SER A 43 3.30 32.86 -33.35
CA SER A 43 2.65 31.81 -32.57
C SER A 43 3.59 30.62 -32.57
N ALA A 44 4.24 30.38 -31.43
CA ALA A 44 5.02 29.17 -31.21
C ALA A 44 4.03 28.00 -31.07
N SER A 45 3.70 27.36 -32.19
CA SER A 45 2.93 26.11 -32.18
C SER A 45 3.84 24.99 -31.72
N VAL A 46 3.95 24.82 -30.39
CA VAL A 46 4.54 23.63 -29.79
C VAL A 46 3.56 22.49 -30.01
N SER A 47 3.62 21.88 -31.21
CA SER A 47 2.90 20.65 -31.49
C SER A 47 3.68 19.52 -30.82
N ASP A 48 3.42 19.32 -29.53
CA ASP A 48 3.86 18.13 -28.81
C ASP A 48 3.14 16.93 -29.42
N THR A 49 3.68 16.40 -30.52
CA THR A 49 3.16 15.17 -31.13
C THR A 49 3.42 14.03 -30.17
N CYS A 50 2.42 13.77 -29.33
CA CYS A 50 2.38 12.62 -28.46
C CYS A 50 2.46 11.35 -29.30
N LEU A 51 3.49 10.54 -29.08
CA LEU A 51 3.74 9.31 -29.84
C LEU A 51 2.63 8.25 -29.66
N LEU A 52 1.83 8.36 -28.59
CA LEU A 52 0.64 7.52 -28.38
C LEU A 52 -0.53 7.89 -29.31
N GLY A 53 -0.44 9.01 -30.02
CA GLY A 53 -1.49 9.57 -30.87
C GLY A 53 -2.43 10.52 -30.12
N THR A 54 -3.31 11.15 -30.89
CA THR A 54 -4.45 11.93 -30.40
C THR A 54 -5.72 11.08 -30.47
N GLY A 55 -6.53 11.13 -29.41
CA GLY A 55 -7.85 10.52 -29.40
C GLY A 55 -8.87 11.30 -30.25
N PRO A 56 -10.08 10.75 -30.46
CA PRO A 56 -11.14 11.33 -31.30
C PRO A 56 -11.75 12.67 -30.84
N ASN A 57 -11.08 13.45 -30.00
CA ASN A 57 -11.45 14.82 -29.62
C ASN A 57 -10.18 15.68 -29.36
N ASP A 58 -9.11 15.42 -30.11
CA ASP A 58 -7.78 16.04 -29.93
C ASP A 58 -7.18 15.87 -28.52
N VAL A 59 -7.65 14.87 -27.77
CA VAL A 59 -7.13 14.57 -26.43
C VAL A 59 -5.80 13.83 -26.58
N ASN A 60 -4.71 14.47 -26.12
CA ASN A 60 -3.38 13.88 -26.13
C ASN A 60 -3.28 12.74 -25.10
N LEU A 61 -3.11 11.50 -25.57
CA LEU A 61 -3.00 10.34 -24.68
C LEU A 61 -1.78 10.39 -23.74
N CYS A 62 -0.74 11.12 -24.11
CA CYS A 62 0.44 11.33 -23.27
C CYS A 62 0.10 12.15 -22.02
N TYR A 63 -0.79 13.15 -22.15
CA TYR A 63 -1.26 13.92 -20.99
C TYR A 63 -2.06 13.04 -20.04
N ALA A 64 -2.89 12.14 -20.58
CA ALA A 64 -3.60 11.16 -19.75
C ALA A 64 -2.60 10.26 -19.01
N ALA A 65 -1.62 9.67 -19.69
CA ALA A 65 -0.59 8.82 -19.07
C ALA A 65 0.21 9.56 -18.01
N TYR A 66 0.60 10.81 -18.27
CA TYR A 66 1.30 11.67 -17.32
C TYR A 66 0.42 11.98 -16.10
N GLY A 67 -0.88 12.23 -16.32
CA GLY A 67 -1.86 12.42 -15.25
C GLY A 67 -1.99 11.18 -14.35
N PHE A 68 -2.17 10.00 -14.93
CA PHE A 68 -2.26 8.75 -14.17
C PHE A 68 -0.99 8.47 -13.36
N ALA A 69 0.18 8.68 -13.95
CA ALA A 69 1.47 8.48 -13.27
C ALA A 69 1.72 9.54 -12.18
N GLY A 70 1.50 10.82 -12.49
CA GLY A 70 1.70 11.94 -11.59
C GLY A 70 0.81 11.87 -10.35
N VAL A 71 -0.49 11.58 -10.54
CA VAL A 71 -1.43 11.39 -9.42
C VAL A 71 -0.99 10.22 -8.54
N SER A 72 -0.50 9.12 -9.13
CA SER A 72 -0.02 7.96 -8.37
C SER A 72 1.21 8.29 -7.52
N VAL A 73 2.17 9.04 -8.06
CA VAL A 73 3.37 9.51 -7.32
C VAL A 73 2.96 10.44 -6.18
N LEU A 74 2.10 11.41 -6.45
CA LEU A 74 1.60 12.36 -5.45
C LEU A 74 0.83 11.65 -4.33
N ALA A 75 -0.03 10.70 -4.68
CA ALA A 75 -0.78 9.89 -3.73
C ALA A 75 0.15 9.05 -2.85
N THR A 76 1.22 8.48 -3.42
CA THR A 76 2.24 7.73 -2.67
C THR A 76 3.01 8.63 -1.71
N ALA A 77 3.40 9.83 -2.14
CA ALA A 77 4.07 10.82 -1.30
C ALA A 77 3.17 11.30 -0.16
N ALA A 78 1.90 11.58 -0.45
CA ALA A 78 0.90 11.96 0.54
C ALA A 78 0.71 10.85 1.58
N LEU A 79 0.62 9.59 1.17
CA LEU A 79 0.58 8.46 2.10
C LEU A 79 1.83 8.36 2.97
N SER A 80 3.01 8.54 2.39
CA SER A 80 4.25 8.48 3.17
C SER A 80 4.27 9.56 4.25
N LEU A 81 3.82 10.78 3.92
CA LEU A 81 3.66 11.86 4.90
C LEU A 81 2.60 11.51 5.94
N LEU A 82 1.47 10.95 5.51
CA LEU A 82 0.38 10.58 6.39
C LEU A 82 0.81 9.46 7.34
N MET A 83 1.57 8.47 6.90
CA MET A 83 2.16 7.45 7.78
C MET A 83 3.15 8.05 8.78
N CYS A 84 3.98 9.02 8.38
CA CYS A 84 4.86 9.74 9.31
C CYS A 84 4.07 10.53 10.36
N CYS A 85 3.02 11.24 9.94
CA CYS A 85 2.19 12.07 10.82
C CYS A 85 1.25 11.25 11.73
N THR A 86 0.80 10.08 11.28
CA THR A 86 -0.15 9.23 12.01
C THR A 86 0.50 8.24 12.96
N CYS A 87 1.83 8.30 13.16
CA CYS A 87 2.56 7.51 14.16
C CYS A 87 2.03 7.60 15.61
N ASN A 88 1.10 8.52 15.91
CA ASN A 88 0.42 8.64 17.21
C ASN A 88 -1.08 8.24 17.22
N LEU A 89 -1.67 7.87 16.07
CA LEU A 89 -3.11 7.55 15.97
C LEU A 89 -3.32 6.03 15.88
N CYS A 90 -3.47 5.43 17.06
CA CYS A 90 -3.78 4.03 17.35
C CYS A 90 -4.76 3.38 16.34
N GLY A 91 -4.24 2.55 15.43
CA GLY A 91 -5.04 1.58 14.66
C GLY A 91 -5.70 2.08 13.37
N LEU A 92 -5.72 3.39 13.10
CA LEU A 92 -6.32 3.93 11.87
C LEU A 92 -5.54 3.57 10.60
N GLY A 93 -4.23 3.33 10.73
CA GLY A 93 -3.36 3.00 9.59
C GLY A 93 -3.85 1.81 8.77
N PHE A 94 -4.47 0.82 9.41
CA PHE A 94 -5.00 -0.35 8.71
C PHE A 94 -6.18 -0.01 7.79
N LEU A 95 -7.10 0.85 8.24
CA LEU A 95 -8.25 1.26 7.43
C LEU A 95 -7.78 2.07 6.22
N LEU A 96 -6.81 2.96 6.43
CA LEU A 96 -6.23 3.78 5.36
C LEU A 96 -5.50 2.93 4.34
N ASP A 97 -4.77 1.89 4.75
CA ASP A 97 -4.13 0.93 3.84
C ASP A 97 -5.15 0.22 2.94
N VAL A 98 -6.31 -0.18 3.49
CA VAL A 98 -7.40 -0.82 2.72
C VAL A 98 -8.00 0.16 1.72
N VAL A 99 -8.38 1.36 2.17
CA VAL A 99 -9.00 2.38 1.30
C VAL A 99 -8.04 2.77 0.18
N PHE A 100 -6.76 2.99 0.49
CA PHE A 100 -5.78 3.35 -0.51
C PHE A 100 -5.52 2.21 -1.50
N SER A 101 -5.45 0.97 -1.02
CA SER A 101 -5.29 -0.18 -1.90
C SER A 101 -6.47 -0.29 -2.86
N LEU A 102 -7.70 -0.07 -2.38
CA LEU A 102 -8.91 -0.10 -3.19
C LEU A 102 -8.93 1.02 -4.24
N VAL A 103 -8.65 2.27 -3.83
CA VAL A 103 -8.60 3.41 -4.74
C VAL A 103 -7.48 3.22 -5.77
N GLY A 104 -6.31 2.73 -5.36
CA GLY A 104 -5.20 2.40 -6.25
C GLY A 104 -5.58 1.32 -7.26
N THR A 105 -6.21 0.23 -6.83
CA THR A 105 -6.69 -0.82 -7.74
C THR A 105 -7.69 -0.25 -8.76
N ALA A 106 -8.68 0.51 -8.30
CA ALA A 106 -9.68 1.11 -9.17
C ALA A 106 -9.05 2.09 -10.17
N TRP A 107 -8.09 2.91 -9.72
CA TRP A 107 -7.37 3.87 -10.55
C TRP A 107 -6.57 3.19 -11.66
N TRP A 108 -5.78 2.16 -11.33
CA TRP A 108 -4.99 1.41 -12.31
C TRP A 108 -5.85 0.55 -13.24
N ALA A 109 -6.96 -0.01 -12.74
CA ALA A 109 -7.93 -0.71 -13.57
C ALA A 109 -8.57 0.23 -14.60
N MET A 110 -8.99 1.43 -14.19
CA MET A 110 -9.54 2.45 -15.08
C MET A 110 -8.52 2.85 -16.15
N ALA A 111 -7.25 3.07 -15.78
CA ALA A 111 -6.18 3.35 -16.72
C ALA A 111 -5.99 2.20 -17.74
N GLY A 112 -5.97 0.94 -17.27
CA GLY A 112 -5.83 -0.23 -18.12
C GLY A 112 -6.97 -0.37 -19.14
N VAL A 113 -8.22 -0.18 -18.70
CA VAL A 113 -9.40 -0.20 -19.59
C VAL A 113 -9.34 0.94 -20.60
N LEU A 114 -9.00 2.15 -20.15
CA LEU A 114 -8.92 3.33 -21.00
C LEU A 114 -7.87 3.16 -22.10
N PHE A 115 -6.65 2.76 -21.74
CA PHE A 115 -5.59 2.54 -22.73
C PHE A 115 -5.91 1.37 -23.66
N ASN A 116 -6.46 0.27 -23.14
CA ASN A 116 -6.86 -0.85 -23.99
C ASN A 116 -7.90 -0.42 -25.04
N TYR A 117 -8.92 0.33 -24.64
CA TYR A 117 -9.94 0.87 -25.53
C TYR A 117 -9.34 1.75 -26.63
N TYR A 118 -8.46 2.69 -26.29
CA TYR A 118 -7.83 3.56 -27.28
C TYR A 118 -6.87 2.81 -28.21
N THR A 119 -6.15 1.81 -27.71
CA THR A 119 -5.22 1.03 -28.56
C THR A 119 -5.93 0.19 -29.62
N GLN A 120 -7.21 -0.13 -29.43
CA GLN A 120 -8.03 -0.86 -30.40
C GLN A 120 -8.65 0.04 -31.48
N GLN A 121 -8.57 1.37 -31.33
CA GLN A 121 -9.13 2.26 -32.35
C GLN A 121 -8.28 2.25 -33.62
N PRO A 122 -8.89 2.15 -34.82
CA PRO A 122 -8.17 1.99 -36.08
C PRO A 122 -7.25 3.17 -36.40
N GLN A 123 -7.67 4.40 -36.04
CA GLN A 123 -6.83 5.60 -36.18
C GLN A 123 -5.52 5.53 -35.40
N ILE A 124 -5.54 4.86 -34.23
CA ILE A 124 -4.37 4.72 -33.36
C ILE A 124 -3.57 3.48 -33.77
N ALA A 125 -4.24 2.39 -34.14
CA ALA A 125 -3.60 1.15 -34.59
C ALA A 125 -2.70 1.34 -35.82
N ALA A 126 -3.01 2.30 -36.69
CA ALA A 126 -2.22 2.62 -37.88
C ALA A 126 -0.86 3.29 -37.59
N LEU A 127 -0.63 3.82 -36.38
CA LEU A 127 0.67 4.43 -36.06
C LEU A 127 1.77 3.36 -35.91
N PRO A 128 3.01 3.65 -36.36
CA PRO A 128 4.15 2.80 -36.03
C PRO A 128 4.32 2.77 -34.51
N GLN A 129 4.69 1.61 -33.93
CA GLN A 129 4.85 1.32 -32.49
C GLN A 129 3.64 0.68 -31.76
N ALA A 130 3.08 -0.38 -32.34
CA ALA A 130 2.12 -1.23 -31.64
C ALA A 130 2.71 -1.91 -30.37
N GLU A 131 4.00 -2.25 -30.39
CA GLU A 131 4.73 -2.89 -29.28
C GLU A 131 4.66 -2.10 -27.97
N ILE A 132 5.03 -0.81 -28.00
CA ILE A 132 5.10 0.04 -26.79
C ILE A 132 3.72 0.23 -26.16
N ARG A 133 2.68 0.33 -26.98
CA ARG A 133 1.31 0.47 -26.50
C ARG A 133 0.84 -0.76 -25.72
N LYS A 134 1.21 -1.96 -26.19
CA LYS A 134 0.97 -3.20 -25.45
C LYS A 134 1.71 -3.21 -24.10
N TRP A 135 2.95 -2.73 -24.07
CA TRP A 135 3.71 -2.61 -22.81
C TRP A 135 3.04 -1.69 -21.80
N ILE A 136 2.51 -0.53 -22.22
CA ILE A 136 1.81 0.40 -21.32
C ILE A 136 0.56 -0.25 -20.73
N VAL A 137 -0.26 -0.90 -21.56
CA VAL A 137 -1.46 -1.62 -21.09
C VAL A 137 -1.06 -2.72 -20.10
N LEU A 138 -0.01 -3.49 -20.41
CA LEU A 138 0.51 -4.53 -19.52
C LEU A 138 0.96 -3.95 -18.17
N LEU A 139 1.70 -2.84 -18.18
CA LEU A 139 2.16 -2.16 -16.95
C LEU A 139 0.99 -1.66 -16.10
N CYS A 140 -0.10 -1.16 -16.72
CA CYS A 140 -1.32 -0.78 -16.00
C CYS A 140 -1.97 -1.98 -15.30
N TRP A 141 -2.05 -3.14 -15.98
CA TRP A 141 -2.58 -4.36 -15.38
C TRP A 141 -1.69 -4.92 -14.27
N ILE A 142 -0.37 -4.83 -14.42
CA ILE A 142 0.59 -5.18 -13.36
C ILE A 142 0.38 -4.26 -12.15
N GLY A 143 0.25 -2.95 -12.36
CA GLY A 143 -0.08 -1.99 -11.30
C GLY A 143 -1.38 -2.36 -10.59
N CYS A 144 -2.44 -2.65 -11.35
CA CYS A 144 -3.72 -3.11 -10.82
C CYS A 144 -3.59 -4.39 -9.99
N GLY A 145 -2.81 -5.36 -10.46
CA GLY A 145 -2.53 -6.61 -9.74
C GLY A 145 -1.78 -6.37 -8.43
N CYS A 146 -0.78 -5.51 -8.42
CA CYS A 146 -0.04 -5.15 -7.21
C CYS A 146 -0.94 -4.50 -6.14
N PHE A 147 -1.77 -3.52 -6.53
CA PHE A 147 -2.73 -2.93 -5.58
C PHE A 147 -3.84 -3.91 -5.17
N GLY A 148 -4.33 -4.73 -6.11
CA GLY A 148 -5.38 -5.71 -5.83
C GLY A 148 -4.92 -6.82 -4.88
N THR A 149 -3.68 -7.30 -5.04
CA THR A 149 -3.09 -8.27 -4.11
C THR A 149 -2.84 -7.67 -2.73
N ALA A 150 -2.37 -6.42 -2.64
CA ALA A 150 -2.25 -5.71 -1.37
C ALA A 150 -3.63 -5.55 -0.68
N LEU A 151 -4.66 -5.18 -1.44
CA LEU A 151 -6.04 -5.08 -0.96
C LEU A 151 -6.52 -6.42 -0.40
N LEU A 152 -6.32 -7.51 -1.14
CA LEU A 152 -6.71 -8.85 -0.71
C LEU A 152 -6.02 -9.25 0.58
N ILE A 153 -4.70 -9.07 0.69
CA ILE A 153 -3.94 -9.40 1.92
C ILE A 153 -4.47 -8.61 3.11
N ASN A 154 -4.74 -7.32 2.93
CA ASN A 154 -5.31 -6.48 3.99
C ASN A 154 -6.72 -6.94 4.36
N LEU A 155 -7.57 -7.25 3.38
CA LEU A 155 -8.92 -7.76 3.60
C LEU A 155 -8.90 -9.10 4.35
N TYR A 156 -8.04 -10.04 3.97
CA TYR A 156 -7.87 -11.31 4.67
C TYR A 156 -7.44 -11.12 6.12
N ARG A 157 -6.57 -10.15 6.42
CA ARG A 157 -6.19 -9.81 7.80
C ARG A 157 -7.35 -9.20 8.59
N MET A 158 -8.18 -8.39 7.95
CA MET A 158 -9.40 -7.85 8.57
C MET A 158 -10.35 -8.99 8.93
N LEU A 159 -10.65 -9.85 7.95
CA LEU A 159 -11.53 -10.99 8.11
C LEU A 159 -11.02 -11.97 9.17
N ALA A 160 -9.72 -12.28 9.18
CA ALA A 160 -9.13 -13.15 10.19
C ALA A 160 -9.29 -12.58 11.61
N ARG A 161 -9.11 -11.27 11.80
CA ARG A 161 -9.31 -10.61 13.11
C ARG A 161 -10.78 -10.58 13.53
N CYS A 162 -11.69 -10.28 12.59
CA CYS A 162 -13.13 -10.30 12.85
C CYS A 162 -13.64 -11.71 13.17
N CYS A 163 -13.17 -12.74 12.45
CA CYS A 163 -13.56 -14.13 12.70
C CYS A 163 -13.03 -14.67 14.03
N SER A 164 -11.84 -14.25 14.49
CA SER A 164 -11.35 -14.59 15.84
C SER A 164 -12.19 -13.99 16.96
N CYS A 165 -12.89 -12.88 16.72
CA CYS A 165 -13.82 -12.26 17.68
C CYS A 165 -15.24 -12.83 17.59
N CYS A 166 -15.68 -13.31 16.43
CA CYS A 166 -17.04 -13.82 16.21
C CYS A 166 -17.16 -15.36 16.25
N GLY A 167 -16.05 -16.10 16.25
CA GLY A 167 -16.02 -17.58 16.24
C GLY A 167 -15.98 -18.26 17.62
N GLY A 168 -16.17 -17.51 18.71
CA GLY A 168 -16.13 -18.02 20.09
C GLY A 168 -17.51 -18.27 20.71
N GLY A 169 -18.42 -18.91 19.96
CA GLY A 169 -19.75 -19.29 20.43
C GLY A 169 -19.98 -20.79 20.30
N SER A 170 -19.63 -21.52 21.38
CA SER A 170 -20.05 -22.89 21.73
C SER A 170 -18.97 -23.99 21.75
N SER A 171 -18.09 -23.94 22.77
CA SER A 171 -17.87 -25.10 23.63
C SER A 171 -17.25 -24.70 24.97
N ARG A 172 -18.05 -24.88 26.03
CA ARG A 172 -17.63 -24.95 27.43
C ARG A 172 -16.43 -25.89 27.56
N ARG A 173 -15.34 -25.41 28.16
CA ARG A 173 -14.64 -26.01 29.32
C ARG A 173 -13.47 -25.10 29.70
N ASP A 174 -13.68 -24.34 30.77
CA ASP A 174 -12.71 -24.04 31.82
C ASP A 174 -11.27 -23.71 31.40
N VAL A 175 -11.01 -22.47 30.99
CA VAL A 175 -9.71 -21.83 31.26
C VAL A 175 -9.97 -20.39 31.69
N GLU A 176 -10.06 -20.24 33.00
CA GLU A 176 -9.86 -19.02 33.74
C GLU A 176 -8.41 -18.55 33.52
N SER A 177 -8.20 -17.58 32.62
CA SER A 177 -7.21 -16.49 32.79
C SER A 177 -6.97 -15.67 31.52
N GLY A 178 -7.28 -14.37 31.61
CA GLY A 178 -6.49 -13.32 30.98
C GLY A 178 -7.04 -12.75 29.66
N GLY A 179 -7.73 -11.61 29.74
CA GLY A 179 -8.33 -10.88 28.62
C GLY A 179 -7.34 -10.44 27.54
N GLY A 180 -7.77 -9.97 26.37
CA GLY A 180 -9.01 -9.25 26.07
C GLY A 180 -8.64 -8.20 25.02
N CYS A 181 -8.54 -8.61 23.77
CA CYS A 181 -8.12 -7.73 22.67
C CYS A 181 -9.34 -7.19 21.93
N CYS A 182 -10.06 -6.23 22.51
CA CYS A 182 -10.80 -5.18 21.79
C CYS A 182 -11.34 -4.14 22.77
N GLY A 183 -10.62 -3.01 22.88
CA GLY A 183 -11.19 -1.68 23.09
C GLY A 183 -11.82 -1.34 24.44
N GLY A 184 -11.09 -0.59 25.27
CA GLY A 184 -11.68 0.21 26.33
C GLY A 184 -10.61 1.07 26.98
N GLY A 185 -10.71 2.40 26.85
CA GLY A 185 -9.76 3.34 27.41
C GLY A 185 -9.53 3.08 28.91
N GLY A 186 -8.28 2.80 29.26
CA GLY A 186 -7.84 2.56 30.63
C GLY A 186 -6.52 3.27 30.83
N HIS A 187 -6.48 4.11 31.86
CA HIS A 187 -5.35 4.88 32.36
C HIS A 187 -3.97 4.18 32.24
N PRO A 188 -2.88 4.94 32.09
CA PRO A 188 -1.54 4.39 32.21
C PRO A 188 -1.31 3.97 33.67
N THR A 189 -1.48 2.70 33.98
CA THR A 189 -0.89 2.12 35.19
C THR A 189 0.61 2.05 34.99
N ALA A 190 1.30 2.92 35.73
CA ALA A 190 2.74 2.92 35.87
C ALA A 190 3.25 1.50 36.13
N ALA A 191 4.04 0.97 35.20
CA ALA A 191 4.82 -0.23 35.41
C ALA A 191 5.88 0.08 36.47
N VAL A 192 5.64 -0.37 37.69
CA VAL A 192 6.64 -0.42 38.76
C VAL A 192 7.76 -1.35 38.26
N TYR A 193 8.91 -0.75 37.96
CA TYR A 193 10.17 -1.44 37.76
C TYR A 193 10.49 -2.24 39.04
N ALA A 194 10.43 -3.56 38.98
CA ALA A 194 11.02 -4.42 40.00
C ALA A 194 12.47 -4.74 39.59
N PRO A 195 13.50 -4.18 40.26
CA PRO A 195 14.87 -4.53 39.98
C PRO A 195 15.14 -5.95 40.52
N SER A 196 15.64 -6.80 39.64
CA SER A 196 16.12 -8.14 39.96
C SER A 196 17.37 -8.04 40.83
N TYR A 197 17.25 -8.28 42.13
CA TYR A 197 18.39 -8.39 43.06
C TYR A 197 18.40 -9.77 43.74
N GLY A 198 19.47 -10.51 43.46
CA GLY A 198 20.16 -11.36 44.44
C GLY A 198 19.71 -12.83 44.57
N PRO A 199 20.66 -13.79 44.61
CA PRO A 199 20.37 -15.19 44.94
C PRO A 199 20.00 -15.37 46.41
N PRO A 200 19.26 -16.44 46.77
CA PRO A 200 18.71 -16.65 48.10
C PRO A 200 19.80 -16.99 49.13
N VAL A 201 19.86 -16.19 50.20
CA VAL A 201 20.68 -16.47 51.38
C VAL A 201 19.94 -17.49 52.25
N GLY A 202 20.57 -18.64 52.50
CA GLY A 202 20.01 -19.70 53.33
C GLY A 202 19.81 -19.26 54.78
N TYR A 203 18.62 -19.54 55.32
CA TYR A 203 18.36 -19.42 56.75
C TYR A 203 18.85 -20.68 57.49
N PRO A 204 19.50 -20.56 58.66
CA PRO A 204 19.87 -21.71 59.47
C PRO A 204 18.66 -22.33 60.18
N PRO A 205 18.70 -23.62 60.52
CA PRO A 205 17.60 -24.30 61.20
C PRO A 205 17.45 -23.80 62.65
N ARG A 206 16.22 -23.42 63.03
CA ARG A 206 15.87 -23.16 64.43
C ARG A 206 15.85 -24.46 65.22
N ARG A 207 16.76 -24.50 66.19
CA ARG A 207 16.87 -25.48 67.27
C ARG A 207 15.72 -25.29 68.26
N GLY A 208 14.94 -26.34 68.47
CA GLY A 208 14.14 -26.55 69.67
C GLY A 208 12.64 -26.30 69.48
N ASP A 209 11.88 -27.39 69.40
CA ASP A 209 10.83 -27.60 70.39
C ASP A 209 10.72 -29.08 70.73
N LYS A 210 10.61 -29.29 72.05
CA LYS A 210 10.58 -30.57 72.74
C LYS A 210 9.17 -31.16 72.68
N GLN A 211 9.12 -32.49 72.72
CA GLN A 211 8.15 -33.36 73.42
C GLN A 211 6.67 -32.96 73.40
N PHE A 212 5.78 -33.88 73.02
CA PHE A 212 4.87 -34.52 73.99
C PHE A 212 4.25 -35.81 73.45
N ILE A 213 4.04 -36.73 74.38
CA ILE A 213 3.65 -38.14 74.29
C ILE A 213 2.13 -38.29 74.10
N ALA A 214 1.71 -39.46 73.60
CA ALA A 214 0.54 -40.28 73.98
C ALA A 214 -0.26 -40.72 72.73
N TYR A 215 -0.66 -41.97 72.51
CA TYR A 215 -0.79 -43.18 73.34
C TYR A 215 -0.33 -44.41 72.54
#